data_AF-A0A453IUJ7-F1
#
_entry.id   AF-A0A453IUJ7-F1
#
_cell.length_a   1.000
_cell.length_b   1.000
_cell.length_c   1.000
_cell.angle_alpha   90.00
_cell.angle_beta   90.00
_cell.angle_gamma   90.00
#
_symmetry.space_group_name_H-M   'P 1'
#
loop_
_entity.id
_entity.type
_entity.pdbx_description
1 polymer ?
#
loop_
_entity_poly.entity_id
_entity_poly.type
_entity_poly.pdbx_seq_one_letter_code
_entity_poly.pdbx_strand_id
1 'polypeptide(L)' 'MTETFATQGKRMYFNVHFSMGSLFPHMDAGHGELPITTGDGTTTVTARFIKGVDKRATITKGWSDFFRRTHMNE' A
#
# COMPACT_ATOMS: atom_id res chain seq x y z
N MET A 1 -7.67 14.22 11.82
CA MET A 1 -8.37 14.48 10.54
C MET A 1 -8.13 13.25 9.69
N THR A 2 -9.13 12.39 9.58
CA THR A 2 -9.03 11.06 8.98
C THR A 2 -9.42 11.20 7.51
N GLU A 3 -8.43 11.28 6.62
CA GLU A 3 -8.69 11.45 5.18
C GLU A 3 -8.94 10.10 4.52
N THR A 4 -10.18 9.93 4.06
CA THR A 4 -10.78 8.79 3.37
C THR A 4 -9.86 8.07 2.37
N PHE A 5 -9.70 6.76 2.58
CA PHE A 5 -8.80 5.86 1.84
C PHE A 5 -9.35 5.29 0.53
N ALA A 6 -10.60 5.64 0.15
CA ALA A 6 -11.34 4.95 -0.91
C ALA A 6 -11.44 5.69 -2.26
N THR A 7 -10.94 6.93 -2.36
CA THR A 7 -11.16 7.75 -3.57
C THR A 7 -10.15 7.44 -4.68
N GLN A 8 -10.62 7.25 -5.92
CA GLN A 8 -9.77 7.07 -7.09
C GLN A 8 -8.80 8.26 -7.21
N GLY A 9 -7.48 7.98 -7.24
CA GLY A 9 -6.43 9.01 -7.25
C GLY A 9 -5.83 9.36 -5.89
N LYS A 10 -6.37 8.83 -4.78
CA LYS A 10 -5.74 8.97 -3.45
C LYS A 10 -4.65 7.93 -3.22
N ARG A 11 -3.60 8.35 -2.50
CA ARG A 11 -2.43 7.54 -2.14
C ARG A 11 -2.55 7.08 -0.70
N MET A 12 -2.12 5.86 -0.42
CA MET A 12 -2.01 5.35 0.95
C MET A 12 -0.59 5.59 1.46
N TYR A 13 -0.47 6.26 2.62
CA TYR A 13 0.80 6.54 3.27
C TYR A 13 0.98 5.66 4.50
N PHE A 14 2.12 4.98 4.60
CA PHE A 14 2.48 4.24 5.81
C PHE A 14 3.19 5.15 6.81
N ASN A 15 3.08 4.79 8.10
CA ASN A 15 3.88 5.44 9.14
C ASN A 15 5.39 5.24 8.86
N VAL A 16 6.21 6.23 9.22
CA VAL A 16 7.67 6.21 8.99
C VAL A 16 8.34 5.00 9.64
N HIS A 17 8.00 4.67 10.89
CA HIS A 17 8.61 3.52 11.59
C HIS A 17 8.31 2.20 10.88
N PHE A 18 7.05 2.00 10.49
CA PHE A 18 6.64 0.81 9.74
C PHE A 18 7.26 0.77 8.34
N SER A 19 7.33 1.93 7.67
CA SER A 19 7.95 2.05 6.35
C SER A 19 9.41 1.62 6.38
N MET A 20 10.19 2.16 7.32
CA MET A 20 11.62 1.89 7.41
C MET A 20 11.93 0.49 7.96
N GLY A 21 11.20 0.05 8.98
CA GLY A 21 11.48 -1.22 9.66
C GLY A 21 10.92 -2.45 8.96
N SER A 22 9.83 -2.31 8.22
CA SER A 22 9.10 -3.46 7.67
C SER A 22 8.96 -3.42 6.15
N LEU A 23 8.73 -2.26 5.53
CA LEU A 23 8.46 -2.20 4.08
C LEU A 23 9.72 -2.01 3.24
N PHE A 24 10.57 -1.06 3.59
CA PHE A 24 11.77 -0.73 2.81
C PHE A 24 12.70 -1.92 2.56
N PRO A 25 12.95 -2.83 3.52
CA PRO A 25 13.77 -4.02 3.27
C PRO A 25 13.24 -4.95 2.16
N HIS A 26 11.94 -4.87 1.85
CA HIS A 26 11.29 -5.72 0.84
C HIS A 26 10.98 -4.99 -0.46
N MET A 27 11.25 -3.68 -0.53
CA MET A 27 10.96 -2.85 -1.71
C MET A 27 12.09 -2.81 -2.75
N ASP A 28 13.22 -3.48 -2.50
CA ASP A 28 14.39 -3.51 -3.39
C ASP A 28 14.26 -4.49 -4.57
N ALA A 29 13.16 -5.25 -4.66
CA ALA A 29 12.88 -6.08 -5.82
C ALA A 29 12.34 -5.23 -6.97
N GLY A 30 13.00 -5.30 -8.12
CA GLY A 30 12.81 -4.45 -9.30
C GLY A 30 11.35 -4.04 -9.54
N HIS A 31 11.14 -2.73 -9.66
CA HIS A 31 9.90 -2.02 -10.00
C HIS A 31 8.99 -1.62 -8.83
N GLY A 32 9.29 -2.02 -7.59
CA GLY A 32 8.51 -1.62 -6.41
C GLY A 32 7.08 -2.18 -6.43
N GLU A 33 6.82 -3.21 -7.24
CA GLU A 33 5.53 -3.89 -7.28
C GLU A 33 5.56 -5.08 -6.32
N LEU A 34 4.68 -5.06 -5.32
CA LEU A 34 4.59 -6.08 -4.30
C LEU A 34 3.16 -6.63 -4.25
N PRO A 35 2.97 -7.96 -4.18
CA PRO A 35 1.66 -8.53 -3.93
C PRO A 35 1.23 -8.20 -2.51
N ILE A 36 -0.01 -7.72 -2.37
CA ILE A 36 -0.70 -7.57 -1.09
C ILE A 36 -1.77 -8.65 -1.05
N THR A 37 -1.66 -9.56 -0.09
CA THR A 37 -2.63 -10.62 0.13
C THR A 37 -3.38 -10.35 1.44
N THR A 38 -4.70 -10.54 1.43
CA THR A 38 -5.51 -10.49 2.64
C THR A 38 -5.10 -11.56 3.64
N GLY A 39 -5.34 -11.34 4.93
CA GLY A 39 -4.94 -12.30 5.98
C GLY A 39 -5.60 -13.68 5.84
N ASP A 40 -6.74 -13.76 5.15
CA ASP A 40 -7.44 -15.00 4.82
C ASP A 40 -6.95 -15.66 3.50
N GLY A 41 -6.01 -15.03 2.79
CA GLY A 41 -5.45 -15.54 1.54
C GLY A 41 -6.34 -15.38 0.30
N THR A 42 -7.57 -14.89 0.43
CA THR A 42 -8.57 -14.95 -0.66
C THR A 42 -8.36 -13.88 -1.73
N THR A 43 -7.81 -12.73 -1.37
CA THR A 43 -7.62 -11.61 -2.28
C THR A 43 -6.13 -11.27 -2.36
N THR A 44 -5.58 -11.30 -3.57
CA THR A 44 -4.22 -10.80 -3.84
C THR A 44 -4.28 -9.71 -4.91
N VAL A 45 -3.64 -8.58 -4.63
CA VAL A 45 -3.51 -7.46 -5.58
C VAL A 45 -2.04 -7.08 -5.69
N THR A 46 -1.54 -6.95 -6.91
CA THR A 46 -0.22 -6.38 -7.15
C THR A 46 -0.31 -4.86 -7.00
N ALA A 47 0.39 -4.32 -6.00
CA ALA A 47 0.40 -2.91 -5.70
C ALA A 47 1.79 -2.32 -5.90
N ARG A 48 1.87 -1.08 -6.41
CA ARG A 48 3.15 -0.39 -6.58
C ARG A 48 3.46 0.48 -5.38
N PHE A 49 4.50 0.12 -4.66
CA PHE A 49 5.12 0.87 -3.58
C PHE A 49 6.20 1.80 -4.11
N ILE A 50 6.26 3.02 -3.57
CA ILE A 50 7.35 3.96 -3.79
C ILE A 50 7.94 4.37 -2.44
N LYS A 51 9.27 4.57 -2.42
CA LYS A 51 9.98 5.13 -1.28
C LYS A 51 9.90 6.67 -1.38
N GLY A 52 9.11 7.27 -0.51
CA GLY A 52 8.99 8.72 -0.43
C GLY A 52 10.26 9.37 0.13
N VAL A 53 10.54 10.61 -0.29
CA VAL A 53 11.64 11.43 0.24
C VAL A 53 11.45 11.76 1.72
N ASP A 54 10.20 11.72 2.20
CA ASP A 54 9.78 11.87 3.59
C ASP A 54 9.95 10.58 4.42
N LYS A 55 10.64 9.57 3.87
CA LYS A 55 10.85 8.25 4.47
C LYS A 55 9.57 7.45 4.69
N ARG A 56 8.48 7.79 4.00
CA ARG A 56 7.25 6.99 3.99
C ARG A 56 7.18 6.09 2.77
N ALA A 57 6.77 4.84 2.98
CA ALA A 57 6.32 4.01 1.87
C ALA A 57 4.93 4.50 1.45
N THR A 58 4.67 4.51 0.15
CA THR A 58 3.38 4.93 -0.41
C THR A 58 2.91 3.96 -1.48
N ILE A 59 1.62 3.60 -1.47
CA ILE A 59 1.01 2.83 -2.57
C ILE A 59 0.51 3.80 -3.65
N THR A 60 0.96 3.60 -4.88
CA THR A 60 0.62 4.44 -6.06
C THR A 60 -0.31 3.77 -7.05
N LYS A 61 -0.31 2.43 -7.10
CA LYS A 61 -1.20 1.60 -7.95
C LYS A 61 -1.71 0.41 -7.14
N GLY A 62 -2.90 -0.08 -7.47
CA GLY A 62 -3.50 -1.27 -6.86
C GLY A 62 -4.27 -1.01 -5.56
N TRP A 63 -4.07 0.15 -4.89
CA TRP A 63 -4.77 0.45 -3.64
C TRP A 63 -6.29 0.51 -3.77
N SER A 64 -6.83 1.26 -4.74
CA SER A 64 -8.29 1.37 -4.92
C SER A 64 -8.94 0.04 -5.31
N ASP A 65 -8.23 -0.81 -6.06
CA ASP A 65 -8.70 -2.14 -6.43
C ASP A 65 -8.69 -3.08 -5.21
N PHE A 66 -7.62 -3.04 -4.42
CA PHE A 66 -7.54 -3.74 -3.14
C PHE A 66 -8.67 -3.32 -2.20
N PHE A 67 -8.82 -2.02 -1.93
CA PHE A 67 -9.87 -1.48 -1.05
C PHE A 67 -11.28 -1.95 -1.46
N ARG A 68 -11.56 -1.97 -2.76
CA ARG A 68 -12.85 -2.45 -3.29
C ARG A 68 -13.04 -3.96 -3.07
N ARG A 69 -12.00 -4.77 -3.32
CA ARG A 69 -12.08 -6.23 -3.22
C ARG A 69 -12.11 -6.75 -1.79
N THR A 70 -11.50 -6.02 -0.86
CA THR A 70 -11.46 -6.43 0.55
C THR A 70 -12.66 -5.97 1.36
N HIS A 71 -13.62 -5.28 0.73
CA HIS A 71 -14.79 -4.70 1.40
C HIS A 71 -14.42 -3.93 2.68
N MET A 72 -13.27 -3.25 2.66
CA MET A 72 -12.83 -2.47 3.81
C MET A 72 -13.83 -1.35 4.05
N ASN A 73 -14.31 -1.25 5.29
CA ASN A 73 -15.13 -0.13 5.73
C ASN A 73 -14.25 1.12 5.86
N GLU A 74 -14.84 2.29 5.60
CA GLU A 74 -14.21 3.61 5.79
C GLU A 74 -13.95 3.91 7.27
#